data_AF-A0A7K5DKL0-F1
#
_entry.id   AF-A0A7K5DKL0-F1
#
_cell.length_a   1.000
_cell.length_b   1.000
_cell.length_c   1.000
_cell.angle_alpha   90.00
_cell.angle_beta   90.00
_cell.angle_gamma   90.00
#
_symmetry.space_group_name_H-M   'P 1'
#
loop_
_entity.id
_entity.type
_entity.pdbx_description
1 polymer ?
#
loop_
_entity_poly.entity_id
_entity_poly.type
_entity_poly.pdbx_seq_one_letter_code
_entity_poly.pdbx_strand_id
1 'polypeptide(L)'
;FSCDWVAAHFRFRQPHSDLAYALEAGKGGTRAVLMAVQAHIITYLLFARDTEHTHLERLCRIGRREQGQALAVALAETLWAAGGGGRAIVCLITTAGTVMPRTGYRAETFTERIRLFEFSEKAAAQEFISDHINCFKCEGSHGVILFLYSLLFSRTLER
;
A
#
# COMPACT_ATOMS: atom_id res chain seq x y z
N PHE A 1 -13.13 11.74 -2.39
CA PHE A 1 -13.00 10.43 -3.05
C PHE A 1 -14.39 9.84 -3.28
N SER A 2 -14.65 9.14 -4.40
CA SER A 2 -15.94 8.44 -4.63
C SER A 2 -16.03 7.15 -3.79
N CYS A 3 -17.20 6.50 -3.75
CA CYS A 3 -17.38 5.23 -3.03
C CYS A 3 -16.36 4.16 -3.44
N ASP A 4 -16.10 4.02 -4.74
CA ASP A 4 -15.10 3.08 -5.27
C ASP A 4 -13.70 3.34 -4.74
N TRP A 5 -13.34 4.62 -4.58
CA TRP A 5 -12.06 5.02 -4.01
C TRP A 5 -11.97 4.73 -2.51
N VAL A 6 -13.05 4.99 -1.76
CA VAL A 6 -13.13 4.71 -0.33
C VAL A 6 -13.02 3.21 -0.06
N ALA A 7 -13.66 2.37 -0.88
CA ALA A 7 -13.58 0.92 -0.75
C ALA A 7 -12.23 0.32 -1.22
N ALA A 8 -11.43 1.08 -1.99
CA ALA A 8 -10.25 0.53 -2.65
C ALA A 8 -9.08 0.27 -1.68
N HIS A 9 -8.54 -0.94 -1.81
CA HIS A 9 -7.40 -1.46 -1.07
C HIS A 9 -6.60 -2.40 -1.97
N PHE A 10 -5.37 -2.72 -1.60
CA PHE A 10 -4.49 -3.61 -2.37
C PHE A 10 -4.85 -5.08 -2.14
N ARG A 11 -5.98 -5.51 -2.69
CA ARG A 11 -6.47 -6.89 -2.57
C ARG A 11 -5.76 -7.79 -3.56
N PHE A 12 -5.13 -8.85 -3.08
CA PHE A 12 -4.63 -9.92 -3.95
C PHE A 12 -5.72 -10.93 -4.28
N ARG A 13 -5.54 -11.64 -5.40
CA ARG A 13 -6.28 -12.87 -5.70
C ARG A 13 -5.93 -14.00 -4.72
N GLN A 14 -6.68 -15.10 -4.82
CA GLN A 14 -6.55 -16.25 -3.94
C GLN A 14 -5.09 -16.74 -3.85
N PRO A 15 -4.54 -16.89 -2.64
CA PRO A 15 -3.20 -17.44 -2.43
C PRO A 15 -3.06 -18.86 -3.02
N HIS A 16 -1.87 -19.20 -3.51
CA HIS A 16 -1.56 -20.48 -4.14
C HIS A 16 -2.41 -20.82 -5.39
N SER A 17 -2.96 -19.81 -6.05
CA SER A 17 -3.53 -19.92 -7.40
C SER A 17 -2.56 -19.40 -8.46
N ASP A 18 -2.81 -19.72 -9.73
CA ASP A 18 -1.99 -19.30 -10.87
C ASP A 18 -1.76 -17.78 -10.94
N LEU A 19 -2.71 -17.00 -10.41
CA LEU A 19 -2.66 -15.54 -10.37
C LEU A 19 -2.52 -14.98 -8.95
N ALA A 20 -1.96 -15.75 -8.01
CA ALA A 20 -1.78 -15.33 -6.62
C ALA A 20 -0.91 -14.05 -6.49
N TYR A 21 -0.05 -13.76 -7.46
CA TYR A 21 0.75 -12.53 -7.50
C TYR A 21 -0.05 -11.28 -7.93
N ALA A 22 -1.27 -11.45 -8.45
CA ALA A 22 -2.03 -10.37 -9.05
C ALA A 22 -3.00 -9.71 -8.06
N LEU A 23 -3.06 -8.39 -8.12
CA LEU A 23 -4.06 -7.57 -7.48
C LEU A 23 -5.40 -7.67 -8.21
N GLU A 24 -6.49 -7.70 -7.45
CA GLU A 24 -7.84 -7.55 -7.97
C GLU A 24 -8.08 -6.08 -8.30
N ALA A 25 -8.23 -5.77 -9.59
CA ALA A 25 -8.51 -4.42 -10.04
C ALA A 25 -9.87 -4.38 -10.76
N GLY A 26 -10.86 -3.77 -10.11
CA GLY A 26 -12.17 -3.53 -10.69
C GLY A 26 -12.15 -2.49 -11.82
N LYS A 27 -13.31 -2.26 -12.43
CA LYS A 27 -13.51 -1.12 -13.32
C LYS A 27 -13.61 0.14 -12.46
N GLY A 28 -12.76 1.13 -12.66
CA GLY A 28 -12.80 2.37 -11.87
C GLY A 28 -11.51 3.17 -11.90
N GLY A 29 -11.54 4.35 -11.26
CA GLY A 29 -10.42 5.31 -11.25
C GLY A 29 -9.18 4.83 -10.48
N THR A 30 -9.32 3.87 -9.57
CA THR A 30 -8.22 3.33 -8.74
C THR A 30 -7.36 2.31 -9.49
N ARG A 31 -7.85 1.76 -10.61
CA ARG A 31 -7.17 0.71 -11.38
C ARG A 31 -5.77 1.14 -11.82
N ALA A 32 -5.58 2.38 -12.23
CA ALA A 32 -4.27 2.87 -12.65
C ALA A 32 -3.23 2.77 -11.52
N VAL A 33 -3.62 3.15 -10.29
CA VAL A 33 -2.75 3.05 -9.10
C VAL A 33 -2.45 1.59 -8.77
N LEU A 34 -3.47 0.73 -8.78
CA LEU A 34 -3.30 -0.70 -8.53
C LEU A 34 -2.35 -1.34 -9.55
N MET A 35 -2.50 -1.03 -10.83
CA MET A 35 -1.65 -1.59 -11.89
C MET A 35 -0.22 -1.05 -11.87
N ALA A 36 -0.01 0.19 -11.43
CA ALA A 36 1.34 0.73 -11.21
C ALA A 36 2.06 -0.05 -10.10
N VAL A 37 1.39 -0.27 -8.96
CA VAL A 37 1.95 -1.08 -7.86
C VAL A 37 2.11 -2.55 -8.28
N GLN A 38 1.18 -3.10 -9.08
CA GLN A 38 1.28 -4.46 -9.62
C GLN A 38 2.58 -4.69 -10.40
N ALA A 39 3.04 -3.71 -11.17
CA ALA A 39 4.30 -3.81 -11.90
C ALA A 39 5.50 -3.96 -10.94
N HIS A 40 5.52 -3.21 -9.84
CA HIS A 40 6.55 -3.31 -8.81
C HIS A 40 6.49 -4.64 -8.04
N ILE A 41 5.29 -5.16 -7.77
CA ILE A 41 5.09 -6.49 -7.18
C ILE A 41 5.71 -7.58 -8.09
N ILE A 42 5.38 -7.58 -9.38
CA ILE A 42 5.91 -8.56 -10.34
C ILE A 42 7.43 -8.43 -10.45
N THR A 43 7.94 -7.20 -10.51
CA THR A 43 9.39 -6.93 -10.56
C THR A 43 10.11 -7.51 -9.35
N TYR A 44 9.60 -7.28 -8.14
CA TYR A 44 10.16 -7.84 -6.91
C TYR A 44 10.18 -9.37 -6.95
N LEU A 45 9.06 -9.98 -7.30
CA LEU A 45 8.90 -11.43 -7.31
C LEU A 45 9.78 -12.13 -8.34
N LEU A 46 9.99 -11.51 -9.50
CA LEU A 46 10.81 -12.08 -10.57
C LEU A 46 12.31 -11.89 -10.33
N PHE A 47 12.73 -10.72 -9.82
CA PHE A 47 14.13 -10.30 -9.90
C PHE A 47 14.82 -10.03 -8.55
N ALA A 48 14.09 -9.58 -7.53
CA ALA A 48 14.71 -9.14 -6.27
C ALA A 48 14.59 -10.17 -5.15
N ARG A 49 13.56 -11.02 -5.19
CA ARG A 49 13.35 -12.06 -4.19
C ARG A 49 14.35 -13.22 -4.40
N ASP A 50 15.14 -13.50 -3.38
CA ASP A 50 16.04 -14.65 -3.36
C ASP A 50 15.24 -15.96 -3.18
N THR A 51 15.23 -16.82 -4.21
CA THR A 51 14.54 -18.12 -4.20
C THR A 51 15.15 -19.08 -5.23
N GLU A 52 15.16 -20.38 -4.90
CA GLU A 52 15.69 -21.47 -5.74
C GLU A 52 14.89 -21.77 -7.04
N HIS A 53 13.78 -21.08 -7.29
CA HIS A 53 12.84 -21.43 -8.38
C HIS A 53 13.15 -20.67 -9.66
N THR A 54 12.81 -21.23 -10.82
CA THR A 54 12.93 -20.52 -12.11
C THR A 54 11.97 -19.32 -12.16
N HIS A 55 12.30 -18.27 -12.91
CA HIS A 55 11.64 -16.97 -12.79
C HIS A 55 10.10 -17.02 -12.87
N LEU A 56 9.51 -17.80 -13.79
CA LEU A 56 8.05 -17.87 -13.94
C LEU A 56 7.37 -18.71 -12.84
N GLU A 57 8.01 -19.77 -12.34
CA GLU A 57 7.49 -20.61 -11.25
C GLU A 57 7.33 -19.81 -9.95
N ARG A 58 8.16 -18.76 -9.76
CA ARG A 58 8.06 -17.82 -8.63
C ARG A 58 6.72 -17.10 -8.56
N LEU A 59 6.01 -16.96 -9.69
CA LEU A 59 4.71 -16.30 -9.75
C LEU A 59 3.55 -17.26 -9.45
N CYS A 60 3.67 -18.54 -9.79
CA CYS A 60 2.53 -19.46 -9.82
C CYS A 60 2.10 -20.00 -8.46
N ARG A 61 2.88 -19.83 -7.38
CA ARG A 61 2.57 -20.42 -6.06
C ARG A 61 2.91 -19.51 -4.88
N ILE A 62 2.35 -18.31 -4.90
CA ILE A 62 2.58 -17.31 -3.86
C ILE A 62 1.56 -17.48 -2.72
N GLY A 63 2.06 -17.63 -1.49
CA GLY A 63 1.25 -17.68 -0.28
C GLY A 63 0.88 -16.30 0.26
N ARG A 64 0.09 -16.26 1.33
CA ARG A 64 -0.36 -15.00 1.96
C ARG A 64 0.80 -14.15 2.47
N ARG A 65 1.85 -14.81 2.98
CA ARG A 65 3.03 -14.13 3.53
C ARG A 65 3.80 -13.44 2.41
N GLU A 66 4.04 -14.15 1.32
CA GLU A 66 4.76 -13.66 0.15
C GLU A 66 4.00 -12.54 -0.56
N GLN A 67 2.66 -12.62 -0.65
CA GLN A 67 1.83 -11.52 -1.13
C GLN A 67 2.01 -10.24 -0.29
N GLY A 68 1.95 -10.38 1.03
CA GLY A 68 2.15 -9.26 1.96
C GLY A 68 3.55 -8.66 1.85
N GLN A 69 4.58 -9.49 1.79
CA GLN A 69 5.96 -9.05 1.62
C GLN A 69 6.19 -8.35 0.28
N ALA A 70 5.68 -8.92 -0.82
CA ALA A 70 5.83 -8.32 -2.15
C ALA A 70 5.12 -6.97 -2.25
N LEU A 71 3.94 -6.83 -1.63
CA LEU A 71 3.26 -5.55 -1.52
C LEU A 71 4.07 -4.56 -0.67
N ALA A 72 4.55 -4.96 0.51
CA ALA A 72 5.30 -4.07 1.38
C ALA A 72 6.56 -3.51 0.70
N VAL A 73 7.32 -4.38 0.02
CA VAL A 73 8.49 -3.96 -0.78
C VAL A 73 8.06 -3.03 -1.91
N ALA A 74 7.03 -3.37 -2.68
CA ALA A 74 6.56 -2.54 -3.78
C ALA A 74 6.13 -1.13 -3.30
N LEU A 75 5.37 -1.04 -2.20
CA LEU A 75 4.96 0.24 -1.62
C LEU A 75 6.17 1.03 -1.12
N ALA A 76 7.10 0.40 -0.39
CA ALA A 76 8.30 1.04 0.13
C ALA A 76 9.19 1.60 -1.00
N GLU A 77 9.47 0.81 -2.04
CA GLU A 77 10.25 1.25 -3.21
C GLU A 77 9.57 2.43 -3.91
N THR A 78 8.24 2.37 -4.08
CA THR A 78 7.50 3.46 -4.75
C THR A 78 7.55 4.75 -3.92
N LEU A 79 7.36 4.67 -2.60
CA LEU A 79 7.41 5.83 -1.71
C LEU A 79 8.83 6.42 -1.63
N TRP A 80 9.84 5.56 -1.55
CA TRP A 80 11.24 5.97 -1.54
C TRP A 80 11.65 6.67 -2.83
N ALA A 81 11.24 6.12 -3.98
CA ALA A 81 11.45 6.74 -5.27
C ALA A 81 10.70 8.08 -5.39
N ALA A 82 9.47 8.17 -4.87
CA ALA A 82 8.72 9.41 -4.85
C ALA A 82 9.43 10.51 -4.04
N GLY A 83 10.05 10.16 -2.92
CA GLY A 83 10.86 11.07 -2.10
C GLY A 83 12.30 11.27 -2.58
N GLY A 84 12.59 11.02 -3.86
CA GLY A 84 13.90 11.26 -4.47
C GLY A 84 15.03 10.38 -3.92
N GLY A 85 14.69 9.27 -3.26
CA GLY A 85 15.66 8.36 -2.66
C GLY A 85 16.26 8.82 -1.33
N GLY A 86 15.73 9.87 -0.71
CA GLY A 86 16.22 10.38 0.59
C GLY A 86 15.21 10.28 1.73
N ARG A 87 13.92 10.10 1.43
CA ARG A 87 12.84 10.03 2.42
C ARG A 87 11.65 9.22 1.92
N ALA A 88 10.87 8.68 2.86
CA ALA A 88 9.53 8.16 2.62
C ALA A 88 8.59 8.59 3.75
N ILE A 89 7.36 8.93 3.39
CA ILE A 89 6.27 9.17 4.34
C ILE A 89 5.21 8.09 4.16
N VAL A 90 4.84 7.45 5.27
CA VAL A 90 3.76 6.46 5.33
C VAL A 90 2.59 7.06 6.09
N CYS A 91 1.41 7.06 5.47
CA CYS A 91 0.17 7.53 6.07
C CYS A 91 -0.67 6.35 6.56
N LEU A 92 -1.02 6.34 7.84
CA LEU A 92 -1.93 5.35 8.43
C LEU A 92 -3.10 6.05 9.14
N ILE A 93 -4.23 5.37 9.26
CA ILE A 93 -5.35 5.83 10.09
C ILE A 93 -5.08 5.34 11.51
N THR A 94 -5.11 6.24 12.48
CA THR A 94 -5.24 5.83 13.87
C THR A 94 -6.70 5.78 14.28
N THR A 95 -7.15 4.62 14.76
CA THR A 95 -8.36 4.52 15.57
C THR A 95 -8.06 5.08 16.96
N ALA A 96 -7.87 6.40 17.07
CA ALA A 96 -7.78 7.05 18.37
C ALA A 96 -9.18 7.02 19.00
N GLY A 97 -9.27 6.41 20.19
CA GLY A 97 -10.51 6.06 20.86
C GLY A 97 -11.48 7.23 21.05
N THR A 98 -12.78 6.90 21.02
CA THR A 98 -13.90 7.64 21.62
C THR A 98 -13.65 9.13 21.87
N VAL A 99 -13.37 9.89 20.80
CA VAL A 99 -13.61 11.33 20.84
C VAL A 99 -15.11 11.48 20.70
N MET A 100 -15.78 11.75 21.82
CA MET A 100 -17.20 12.01 21.87
C MET A 100 -17.54 13.07 20.80
N PRO A 101 -18.52 12.81 19.91
CA PRO A 101 -18.84 13.75 18.85
C PRO A 101 -19.30 15.05 19.49
N ARG A 102 -18.52 16.13 19.30
CA ARG A 102 -18.99 17.48 19.62
C ARG A 102 -20.17 17.75 18.69
N THR A 103 -21.32 17.95 19.30
CA THR A 103 -22.61 18.20 18.65
C THR A 103 -22.46 19.21 17.52
N GLY A 104 -22.81 18.80 16.30
CA GLY A 104 -23.09 19.71 15.18
C GLY A 104 -22.06 19.80 14.05
N TYR A 105 -21.00 18.99 14.02
CA TYR A 105 -20.02 19.03 12.92
C TYR A 105 -20.18 17.86 11.94
N ARG A 106 -20.41 18.25 10.67
CA ARG A 106 -20.45 17.46 9.43
C ARG A 106 -19.44 16.32 9.41
N ALA A 107 -19.89 15.14 8.95
CA ALA A 107 -19.12 13.97 8.50
C ALA A 107 -17.63 13.98 8.91
N GLU A 108 -17.28 13.25 9.97
CA GLU A 108 -15.89 13.00 10.38
C GLU A 108 -15.05 12.69 9.14
N THR A 109 -14.22 13.64 8.72
CA THR A 109 -13.53 13.50 7.45
C THR A 109 -12.38 12.55 7.69
N PHE A 110 -12.36 11.44 6.96
CA PHE A 110 -11.32 10.41 6.99
C PHE A 110 -9.89 10.96 7.13
N THR A 111 -9.64 12.11 6.50
CA THR A 111 -8.37 12.85 6.52
C THR A 111 -7.93 13.34 7.90
N GLU A 112 -8.86 13.64 8.81
CA GLU A 112 -8.55 14.13 10.17
C GLU A 112 -7.91 13.06 11.05
N ARG A 113 -8.02 11.78 10.69
CA ARG A 113 -7.48 10.65 11.45
C ARG A 113 -6.17 10.09 10.89
N ILE A 114 -5.65 10.69 9.81
CA ILE A 114 -4.41 10.27 9.17
C ILE A 114 -3.22 10.76 10.00
N ARG A 115 -2.34 9.83 10.39
CA ARG A 115 -1.01 10.14 10.93
C ARG A 115 0.05 9.88 9.88
N LEU A 116 1.07 10.74 9.88
CA LEU A 116 2.21 10.68 8.98
C LEU A 116 3.40 10.14 9.77
N PHE A 117 4.09 9.16 9.18
CA PHE A 117 5.32 8.59 9.71
C PHE A 117 6.41 8.84 8.68
N GLU A 118 7.42 9.62 9.05
CA GLU A 118 8.55 9.96 8.18
C GLU A 118 9.74 9.04 8.46
N PHE A 119 10.38 8.60 7.38
CA PHE A 119 11.54 7.71 7.42
C PHE A 119 12.64 8.26 6.52
N SER A 120 13.86 8.32 7.06
CA SER A 120 15.09 8.68 6.34
C SER A 120 15.86 7.45 5.83
N GLU A 121 15.35 6.25 6.05
CA GLU A 121 15.96 5.00 5.61
C GLU A 121 14.91 4.09 4.95
N LYS A 122 15.22 3.58 3.75
CA LYS A 122 14.30 2.70 3.00
C LYS A 122 13.96 1.42 3.76
N ALA A 123 14.96 0.82 4.42
CA ALA A 123 14.78 -0.42 5.15
C ALA A 123 13.78 -0.26 6.31
N ALA A 124 13.93 0.81 7.11
CA ALA A 124 13.00 1.13 8.19
C ALA A 124 11.58 1.40 7.69
N ALA A 125 11.43 2.13 6.57
CA ALA A 125 10.13 2.34 5.94
C ALA A 125 9.48 1.02 5.49
N GLN A 126 10.27 0.13 4.87
CA GLN A 126 9.79 -1.18 4.42
C GLN A 126 9.36 -2.08 5.58
N GLU A 127 10.13 -2.12 6.66
CA GLU A 127 9.80 -2.86 7.88
C GLU A 127 8.49 -2.34 8.48
N PHE A 128 8.37 -1.02 8.63
CA PHE A 128 7.15 -0.40 9.13
C PHE A 128 5.91 -0.70 8.27
N ILE A 129 6.03 -0.64 6.94
CA ILE A 129 4.95 -1.00 6.02
C ILE A 129 4.61 -2.49 6.13
N SER A 130 5.60 -3.35 6.33
CA SER A 130 5.39 -4.79 6.50
C SER A 130 4.58 -5.10 7.76
N ASP A 131 4.90 -4.44 8.87
CA ASP A 131 4.16 -4.58 10.14
C ASP A 131 2.72 -4.07 10.03
N HIS A 132 2.50 -3.03 9.21
CA HIS A 132 1.20 -2.38 9.03
C HIS A 132 0.53 -2.73 7.70
N ILE A 133 0.92 -3.84 7.04
CA ILE A 133 0.48 -4.15 5.67
C ILE A 133 -1.05 -4.29 5.55
N ASN A 134 -1.71 -4.68 6.64
CA ASN A 134 -3.17 -4.80 6.70
C ASN A 134 -3.89 -3.45 6.57
N CYS A 135 -3.26 -2.34 6.92
CA CYS A 135 -3.78 -0.99 6.65
C CYS A 135 -3.84 -0.65 5.16
N PHE A 136 -3.16 -1.43 4.32
CA PHE A 136 -3.19 -1.26 2.86
C PHE A 136 -4.00 -2.36 2.15
N LYS A 137 -4.06 -3.56 2.74
CA LYS A 137 -4.63 -4.77 2.13
C LYS A 137 -6.04 -5.13 2.63
N CYS A 138 -6.43 -4.73 3.84
CA CYS A 138 -7.71 -5.17 4.38
C CYS A 138 -8.88 -4.38 3.78
N GLU A 139 -10.03 -5.04 3.69
CA GLU A 139 -11.29 -4.39 3.34
C GLU A 139 -11.62 -3.28 4.35
N GLY A 140 -12.12 -2.14 3.85
CA GLY A 140 -12.42 -0.98 4.70
C GLY A 140 -11.20 -0.17 5.16
N SER A 141 -9.98 -0.56 4.81
CA SER A 141 -8.75 0.17 5.21
C SER A 141 -8.50 1.47 4.44
N HIS A 142 -9.15 1.63 3.28
CA HIS A 142 -8.93 2.74 2.34
C HIS A 142 -7.46 2.81 1.88
N GLY A 143 -6.81 1.64 1.76
CA GLY A 143 -5.38 1.50 1.51
C GLY A 143 -4.86 2.24 0.29
N VAL A 144 -5.64 2.32 -0.80
CA VAL A 144 -5.21 3.07 -2.00
C VAL A 144 -5.18 4.58 -1.74
N ILE A 145 -6.14 5.11 -0.97
CA ILE A 145 -6.15 6.53 -0.57
C ILE A 145 -4.96 6.82 0.35
N LEU A 146 -4.73 5.97 1.35
CA LEU A 146 -3.59 6.12 2.27
C LEU A 146 -2.26 6.11 1.53
N PHE A 147 -2.12 5.23 0.54
CA PHE A 147 -0.94 5.16 -0.29
C PHE A 147 -0.74 6.43 -1.14
N LEU A 148 -1.81 7.01 -1.69
CA LEU A 148 -1.71 8.28 -2.42
C LEU A 148 -1.29 9.46 -1.54
N TYR A 149 -1.82 9.56 -0.32
CA TYR A 149 -1.34 10.56 0.64
C TYR A 149 0.13 10.33 0.97
N SER A 150 0.52 9.08 1.21
CA SER A 150 1.91 8.69 1.45
C SER A 150 2.83 9.16 0.31
N LEU A 151 2.43 8.94 -0.95
CA LEU A 151 3.17 9.39 -2.14
C LEU A 151 3.28 10.92 -2.20
N LEU A 152 2.17 11.62 -1.99
CA LEU A 152 2.10 13.09 -2.04
C LEU A 152 3.06 13.72 -1.03
N PHE A 153 3.05 13.21 0.21
CA PHE A 153 3.89 13.73 1.28
C PHE A 153 5.36 13.27 1.15
N SER A 154 5.61 12.07 0.61
CA SER A 154 6.98 11.60 0.33
C SER A 154 7.68 12.50 -0.67
N ARG A 155 6.99 12.88 -1.76
CA ARG A 155 7.55 13.72 -2.83
C ARG A 155 7.96 15.11 -2.38
N THR A 156 7.36 15.63 -1.31
CA THR A 156 7.35 17.05 -0.93
C THR A 156 6.77 17.95 -2.02
N LEU A 157 5.93 18.92 -1.64
CA LEU A 157 5.51 20.03 -2.52
C LEU A 157 6.38 21.26 -2.27
N GLU A 158 7.54 21.09 -1.64
CA GLU A 158 8.51 22.17 -1.52
C GLU A 158 9.20 22.35 -2.88
N ARG A 159 9.14 23.61 -3.31
CA ARG A 159 9.27 24.09 -4.69
C ARG A 159 10.69 24.54 -4.98
#